data_AF-A0AAU9U2L5-F1
#
_entry.id   AF-A0AAU9U2L5-F1
#
_cell.length_a   1.000
_cell.length_b   1.000
_cell.length_c   1.000
_cell.angle_alpha   90.00
_cell.angle_beta   90.00
_cell.angle_gamma   90.00
#
_symmetry.space_group_name_H-M   'P 1'
#
loop_
_entity.id
_entity.type
_entity.pdbx_description
1 polymer ?
#
loop_
_entity_poly.entity_id
_entity_poly.type
_entity_poly.pdbx_seq_one_letter_code
_entity_poly.pdbx_strand_id
1 'polypeptide(L)'
;MGTQKITIVVFVFITAYLADISLAEFSTEDCASLGFIKANLLCSSCDQLKDFSLDQLVEHCKECCHNDDSAPKEKKYARAILEVCTCKFPAYPQIQAFVKSDRPAKFPNLQIKYLRGLDPIIKLLDKDGIVREIVAIEKWNTDSVEEFLNTHLEKEEDDDRGFLKTNLI
;
A
#
# COMPACT_ATOMS: atom_id res chain seq x y z
N MET A 1 -58.15 17.67 -29.32
CA MET A 1 -57.04 18.23 -28.51
C MET A 1 -56.56 17.34 -27.36
N GLY A 2 -57.36 16.40 -26.83
CA GLY A 2 -56.94 15.50 -25.74
C GLY A 2 -56.06 14.31 -26.17
N THR A 3 -56.35 13.70 -27.31
CA THR A 3 -55.64 12.51 -27.85
C THR A 3 -54.18 12.79 -28.20
N GLN A 4 -53.88 13.96 -28.78
CA GLN A 4 -52.51 14.35 -29.15
C GLN A 4 -51.61 14.60 -27.94
N LYS A 5 -52.17 15.09 -26.81
CA LYS A 5 -51.41 15.27 -25.57
C LYS A 5 -51.06 13.92 -24.92
N ILE A 6 -51.97 12.95 -24.98
CA ILE A 6 -51.76 11.61 -24.45
C ILE A 6 -50.67 10.87 -25.23
N THR A 7 -50.68 10.96 -26.56
CA THR A 7 -49.63 10.36 -27.41
C THR A 7 -48.25 10.95 -27.12
N ILE A 8 -48.14 12.27 -26.94
CA ILE A 8 -46.86 12.93 -26.62
C ILE A 8 -46.35 12.50 -25.24
N VAL A 9 -47.23 12.44 -24.23
CA VAL A 9 -46.85 12.00 -22.88
C VAL A 9 -46.38 10.54 -22.89
N VAL A 10 -47.07 9.66 -23.61
CA VAL A 10 -46.67 8.25 -23.77
C VAL A 10 -45.33 8.15 -24.50
N PHE A 11 -45.11 8.93 -25.57
CA PHE A 11 -43.84 8.93 -26.29
C PHE A 11 -42.67 9.43 -25.43
N VAL A 12 -42.87 10.51 -24.66
CA VAL A 12 -41.87 11.05 -23.72
C VAL A 12 -41.54 10.03 -22.62
N PHE A 13 -42.55 9.36 -22.06
CA PHE A 13 -42.34 8.30 -21.08
C PHE A 13 -41.57 7.12 -21.68
N ILE A 14 -41.91 6.67 -22.89
CA ILE A 14 -41.19 5.58 -23.58
C ILE A 14 -39.73 5.97 -23.86
N THR A 15 -39.46 7.20 -24.30
CA THR A 15 -38.08 7.65 -24.54
C THR A 15 -37.27 7.81 -23.25
N ALA A 16 -37.91 8.19 -22.14
CA ALA A 16 -37.25 8.26 -20.84
C ALA A 16 -36.88 6.86 -20.33
N TYR A 17 -37.79 5.88 -20.44
CA TYR A 17 -37.53 4.49 -20.06
C TYR A 17 -36.41 3.83 -20.88
N LEU A 18 -36.19 4.24 -22.13
CA LEU A 18 -35.11 3.70 -22.97
C LEU A 18 -33.74 4.36 -22.72
N ALA A 19 -33.70 5.53 -22.08
CA ALA A 19 -32.46 6.26 -21.80
C ALA A 19 -31.70 5.72 -20.58
N ASP A 20 -32.36 4.98 -19.69
CA ASP A 20 -31.76 4.43 -18.46
C ASP A 20 -30.86 3.19 -18.68
N ILE A 21 -30.65 2.74 -19.94
CA ILE A 21 -29.99 1.46 -20.23
C ILE A 21 -28.46 1.57 -20.44
N SER A 22 -27.86 2.77 -20.55
CA SER A 22 -26.42 2.89 -20.84
C SER A 22 -25.56 3.15 -19.60
N LEU A 23 -25.46 2.18 -18.71
CA LEU A 23 -24.30 2.01 -17.84
C LEU A 23 -23.53 0.79 -18.33
N ALA A 24 -22.79 0.96 -19.43
CA ALA A 24 -21.90 -0.09 -19.93
C ALA A 24 -20.65 -0.12 -19.06
N GLU A 25 -20.53 -1.11 -18.20
CA GLU A 25 -19.26 -1.42 -17.54
C GLU A 25 -18.31 -2.09 -18.56
N PHE A 26 -17.04 -1.68 -18.58
CA PHE A 26 -16.03 -2.28 -19.45
C PHE A 26 -15.88 -3.78 -19.14
N SER A 27 -15.99 -4.62 -20.16
CA SER A 27 -15.73 -6.06 -20.01
C SER A 27 -14.22 -6.32 -19.89
N THR A 28 -13.84 -7.55 -19.52
CA THR A 28 -12.43 -7.97 -19.51
C THR A 28 -11.78 -7.88 -20.89
N GLU A 29 -12.57 -8.06 -21.95
CA GLU A 29 -12.12 -8.08 -23.34
C GLU A 29 -11.86 -6.65 -23.86
N ASP A 30 -12.72 -5.70 -23.47
CA ASP A 30 -12.56 -4.28 -23.78
C ASP A 30 -11.28 -3.73 -23.13
N CYS A 31 -11.05 -4.06 -21.85
CA CYS A 31 -9.82 -3.70 -21.15
C CYS A 31 -8.59 -4.32 -21.81
N ALA A 32 -8.66 -5.59 -22.23
CA ALA A 32 -7.55 -6.25 -22.91
C ALA A 32 -7.24 -5.60 -24.28
N SER A 33 -8.25 -5.12 -25.00
CA SER A 33 -8.07 -4.41 -26.27
C SER A 33 -7.34 -3.07 -26.12
N LEU A 34 -7.48 -2.44 -24.95
CA LEU A 34 -6.76 -1.23 -24.55
C LEU A 34 -5.38 -1.52 -23.94
N GLY A 35 -5.02 -2.79 -23.80
CA GLY A 35 -3.73 -3.23 -23.24
C GLY A 35 -3.72 -3.47 -21.72
N PHE A 36 -4.89 -3.45 -21.07
CA PHE A 36 -5.02 -3.64 -19.63
C PHE A 36 -5.44 -5.07 -19.26
N ILE A 37 -4.77 -5.62 -18.25
CA ILE A 37 -5.14 -6.92 -17.68
C ILE A 37 -6.05 -6.67 -16.47
N LYS A 38 -7.36 -6.59 -16.70
CA LYS A 38 -8.37 -6.27 -15.68
C LYS A 38 -8.12 -7.06 -14.38
N ALA A 39 -7.91 -8.37 -14.45
CA ALA A 39 -7.75 -9.27 -13.30
C ALA A 39 -6.64 -8.90 -12.29
N ASN A 40 -5.56 -8.24 -12.73
CA ASN A 40 -4.39 -7.93 -11.89
C ASN A 40 -4.10 -6.43 -11.82
N LEU A 41 -4.91 -5.59 -12.47
CA LEU A 41 -4.67 -4.16 -12.55
C LEU A 41 -5.19 -3.47 -11.28
N LEU A 42 -4.28 -2.86 -10.52
CA LEU A 42 -4.59 -2.06 -9.33
C LEU A 42 -4.75 -0.59 -9.71
N CYS A 43 -5.67 0.11 -9.05
CA CYS A 43 -5.96 1.50 -9.37
C CYS A 43 -4.80 2.45 -9.02
N SER A 44 -3.91 2.13 -8.07
CA SER A 44 -2.66 2.91 -7.87
C SER A 44 -1.74 2.88 -9.08
N SER A 45 -1.68 1.76 -9.80
CA SER A 45 -0.89 1.67 -11.03
C SER A 45 -1.41 2.65 -12.08
N CYS A 46 -2.73 2.93 -12.09
CA CYS A 46 -3.35 3.93 -12.96
C CYS A 46 -2.91 5.36 -12.66
N ASP A 47 -2.64 5.70 -11.39
CA ASP A 47 -2.20 7.04 -11.01
C ASP A 47 -0.73 7.31 -11.38
N GLN A 48 0.11 6.27 -11.44
CA GLN A 48 1.52 6.36 -11.85
C GLN A 48 1.71 6.62 -13.35
N LEU A 49 0.71 6.37 -14.21
CA LEU A 49 0.81 6.64 -15.65
C LEU A 49 1.04 8.14 -15.97
N LYS A 50 0.65 9.04 -15.06
CA LYS A 50 0.88 10.49 -15.20
C LYS A 50 2.36 10.84 -15.22
N ASP A 51 3.17 10.11 -14.46
CA ASP A 51 4.62 10.33 -14.39
C ASP A 51 5.30 10.01 -15.73
N PHE A 52 4.65 9.22 -16.58
CA PHE A 52 5.11 8.84 -17.92
C PHE A 52 4.41 9.62 -19.05
N SER A 53 3.68 10.70 -18.73
CA SER A 53 2.90 11.50 -19.70
C SER A 53 1.83 10.69 -20.46
N LEU A 54 1.26 9.67 -19.82
CA LEU A 54 0.20 8.80 -20.37
C LEU A 54 -1.17 9.18 -19.79
N ASP A 55 -1.45 10.48 -19.64
CA ASP A 55 -2.68 11.00 -19.02
C ASP A 55 -3.96 10.51 -19.71
N GLN A 56 -3.93 10.36 -21.03
CA GLN A 56 -5.07 9.91 -21.85
C GLN A 56 -5.47 8.46 -21.53
N LEU A 57 -4.56 7.68 -20.98
CA LEU A 57 -4.77 6.27 -20.67
C LEU A 57 -5.26 6.09 -19.21
N VAL A 58 -5.15 7.12 -18.37
CA VAL A 58 -5.56 7.08 -16.95
C VAL A 58 -7.07 6.87 -16.81
N GLU A 59 -7.88 7.52 -17.64
CA GLU A 59 -9.35 7.41 -17.59
C GLU A 59 -9.78 5.96 -17.86
N HIS A 60 -9.29 5.38 -18.97
CA HIS A 60 -9.56 3.99 -19.34
C HIS A 60 -8.94 2.98 -18.37
N CYS A 61 -7.78 3.29 -17.78
CA CYS A 61 -7.17 2.44 -16.75
C CYS A 61 -8.08 2.33 -15.52
N LYS A 62 -8.70 3.45 -15.10
CA LYS A 62 -9.59 3.50 -13.94
C LYS A 62 -10.89 2.74 -14.14
N GLU A 63 -11.35 2.59 -15.37
CA GLU A 63 -12.50 1.75 -15.74
C GLU A 63 -12.16 0.25 -15.72
N CYS A 64 -10.87 -0.10 -15.75
CA CYS A 64 -10.35 -1.47 -15.83
C CYS A 64 -9.63 -1.96 -14.57
N CYS A 65 -9.48 -1.13 -13.53
CA CYS A 65 -8.72 -1.45 -12.33
C CYS A 65 -9.59 -1.95 -11.18
N HIS A 66 -8.95 -2.62 -10.23
CA HIS A 66 -9.54 -3.00 -8.95
C HIS A 66 -9.03 -2.06 -7.86
N ASN A 67 -9.94 -1.65 -6.96
CA ASN A 67 -9.55 -0.83 -5.81
C ASN A 67 -8.53 -1.57 -4.95
N ASP A 68 -7.43 -0.88 -4.66
CA ASP A 68 -6.30 -1.35 -3.87
C ASP A 68 -6.67 -1.74 -2.42
N ASP A 69 -7.86 -1.37 -1.95
CA ASP A 69 -8.41 -1.83 -0.67
C ASP A 69 -8.61 -3.36 -0.61
N SER A 70 -8.58 -4.03 -1.76
CA SER A 70 -8.66 -5.49 -1.89
C SER A 70 -7.28 -6.17 -1.83
N ALA A 71 -6.20 -5.43 -2.06
CA ALA A 71 -4.86 -5.92 -1.80
C ALA A 71 -4.65 -5.89 -0.27
N PRO A 72 -4.08 -6.93 0.35
CA PRO A 72 -3.78 -6.88 1.77
C PRO A 72 -2.81 -5.73 2.00
N LYS A 73 -3.31 -4.59 2.51
CA LYS A 73 -2.46 -3.50 3.04
C LYS A 73 -1.45 -4.18 3.94
N GLU A 74 -0.17 -4.11 3.56
CA GLU A 74 0.90 -4.78 4.28
C GLU A 74 0.76 -4.44 5.76
N LYS A 75 0.65 -5.47 6.60
CA LYS A 75 0.39 -5.29 8.03
C LYS A 75 1.55 -4.49 8.60
N LYS A 76 1.23 -3.27 9.06
CA LYS A 76 2.18 -2.43 9.80
C LYS A 76 2.18 -2.81 11.26
N TYR A 77 3.36 -2.79 11.85
CA TYR A 77 3.63 -3.16 13.22
C TYR A 77 4.15 -1.95 13.98
N ALA A 78 3.68 -1.79 15.21
CA ALA A 78 4.08 -0.66 16.04
C ALA A 78 5.56 -0.74 16.45
N ARG A 79 6.08 -1.96 16.67
CA ARG A 79 7.45 -2.17 17.18
C ARG A 79 8.09 -3.41 16.56
N ALA A 80 9.42 -3.43 16.51
CA ALA A 80 10.20 -4.61 16.16
C ALA A 80 11.34 -4.86 17.16
N ILE A 81 11.69 -6.13 17.36
CA ILE A 81 12.89 -6.56 18.08
C ILE A 81 13.76 -7.40 17.14
N LEU A 82 14.96 -6.92 16.85
CA LEU A 82 15.99 -7.67 16.14
C LEU A 82 16.85 -8.44 17.15
N GLU A 83 16.70 -9.75 17.18
CA GLU A 83 17.50 -10.64 18.03
C GLU A 83 18.70 -11.17 17.26
N VAL A 84 19.91 -10.97 17.77
CA VAL A 84 21.16 -11.37 17.11
C VAL A 84 22.18 -11.97 18.08
N CYS A 85 23.06 -12.87 17.61
CA CYS A 85 24.24 -13.28 18.36
C CYS A 85 25.52 -12.66 17.80
N THR A 86 26.30 -12.01 18.66
CA THR A 86 27.66 -11.56 18.32
C THR A 86 28.59 -12.71 17.93
N CYS A 87 28.33 -13.90 18.47
CA CYS A 87 29.06 -15.13 18.16
C CYS A 87 28.87 -15.61 16.71
N LYS A 88 27.73 -15.27 16.08
CA LYS A 88 27.40 -15.70 14.71
C LYS A 88 27.64 -14.62 13.66
N PHE A 89 28.08 -13.43 14.06
CA PHE A 89 28.38 -12.35 13.10
C PHE A 89 29.39 -12.70 12.01
N PRO A 90 30.43 -13.53 12.24
CA PRO A 90 31.30 -13.98 11.15
C PRO A 90 30.55 -14.75 10.04
N ALA A 91 29.47 -15.44 10.39
CA ALA A 91 28.61 -16.14 9.42
C ALA A 91 27.61 -15.19 8.74
N TYR A 92 27.24 -14.09 9.40
CA TYR A 92 26.26 -13.11 8.91
C TYR A 92 26.86 -11.69 8.84
N PRO A 93 27.88 -11.44 8.00
CA PRO A 93 28.59 -10.17 7.96
C PRO A 93 27.67 -9.00 7.55
N GLN A 94 26.66 -9.24 6.73
CA GLN A 94 25.68 -8.23 6.31
C GLN A 94 24.80 -7.79 7.48
N ILE A 95 24.31 -8.72 8.30
CA ILE A 95 23.53 -8.39 9.50
C ILE A 95 24.40 -7.65 10.52
N GLN A 96 25.67 -8.04 10.68
CA GLN A 96 26.62 -7.31 11.52
C GLN A 96 26.77 -5.86 11.02
N ALA A 97 26.90 -5.66 9.70
CA ALA A 97 27.03 -4.34 9.10
C ALA A 97 25.80 -3.46 9.37
N PHE A 98 24.59 -4.03 9.24
CA PHE A 98 23.35 -3.32 9.61
C PHE A 98 23.38 -2.87 11.08
N VAL A 99 23.60 -3.81 12.01
CA VAL A 99 23.59 -3.56 13.47
C VAL A 99 24.64 -2.53 13.91
N LYS A 100 25.82 -2.49 13.25
CA LYS A 100 26.92 -1.57 13.59
C LYS A 100 26.88 -0.24 12.82
N SER A 101 26.02 -0.12 11.82
CA SER A 101 25.85 1.12 11.04
C SER A 101 24.93 2.12 11.77
N ASP A 102 24.71 3.26 11.13
CA ASP A 102 23.73 4.28 11.51
C ASP A 102 22.28 3.91 11.13
N ARG A 103 22.07 2.91 10.25
CA ARG A 103 20.75 2.50 9.78
C ARG A 103 19.75 2.18 10.89
N PRO A 104 20.09 1.44 11.97
CA PRO A 104 19.14 1.14 13.04
C PRO A 104 18.61 2.41 13.73
N ALA A 105 19.40 3.49 13.77
CA ALA A 105 18.99 4.75 14.39
C ALA A 105 17.85 5.45 13.64
N LYS A 106 17.60 5.08 12.37
CA LYS A 106 16.46 5.58 11.59
C LYS A 106 15.12 5.02 12.08
N PHE A 107 15.13 3.97 12.89
CA PHE A 107 13.94 3.24 13.32
C PHE A 107 13.78 3.36 14.85
N PRO A 108 13.05 4.37 15.36
CA PRO A 108 12.83 4.53 16.81
C PRO A 108 12.09 3.34 17.43
N ASN A 109 11.26 2.68 16.61
CA ASN A 109 10.46 1.51 16.97
C ASN A 109 11.22 0.18 16.88
N LEU A 110 12.52 0.20 16.53
CA LEU A 110 13.37 -0.98 16.45
C LEU A 110 14.24 -1.11 17.72
N GLN A 111 14.18 -2.27 18.35
CA GLN A 111 15.06 -2.63 19.45
C GLN A 111 16.01 -3.76 19.05
N ILE A 112 17.31 -3.61 19.31
CA ILE A 112 18.29 -4.68 19.08
C ILE A 112 18.56 -5.42 20.39
N LYS A 113 18.44 -6.74 20.38
CA LYS A 113 18.68 -7.60 21.52
C LYS A 113 19.74 -8.65 21.20
N TYR A 114 20.76 -8.72 22.04
CA TYR A 114 21.84 -9.68 21.88
C TYR A 114 21.56 -10.97 22.66
N LEU A 115 21.33 -12.07 21.94
CA LEU A 115 21.06 -13.39 22.50
C LEU A 115 22.09 -14.40 21.99
N ARG A 116 22.52 -15.32 22.86
CA ARG A 116 23.58 -16.29 22.53
C ARG A 116 23.00 -17.47 21.75
N GLY A 117 23.73 -17.94 20.74
CA GLY A 117 23.46 -19.18 20.01
C GLY A 117 22.32 -19.14 18.99
N LEU A 118 21.53 -18.08 18.95
CA LEU A 118 20.42 -17.93 18.00
C LEU A 118 20.89 -17.32 16.68
N ASP A 119 20.27 -17.79 15.60
CA ASP A 119 20.34 -17.16 14.29
C ASP A 119 19.56 -15.83 14.29
N PRO A 120 19.95 -14.85 13.44
CA PRO A 120 19.35 -13.53 13.46
C PRO A 120 17.88 -13.60 13.03
N ILE A 121 17.00 -13.03 13.86
CA ILE A 121 15.55 -12.98 13.62
C ILE A 121 14.97 -11.61 13.96
N ILE A 122 13.92 -11.21 13.25
CA ILE A 122 13.11 -10.03 13.57
C ILE A 122 11.78 -10.50 14.15
N LYS A 123 11.45 -10.02 15.34
CA LYS A 123 10.13 -10.19 15.96
C LYS A 123 9.34 -8.91 15.76
N LEU A 124 8.16 -9.01 15.15
CA LEU A 124 7.25 -7.91 14.91
C LEU A 124 6.19 -7.90 16.02
N LEU A 125 5.99 -6.74 16.64
CA LEU A 125 5.13 -6.57 17.80
C LEU A 125 4.04 -5.53 17.52
N ASP A 126 2.89 -5.79 18.10
CA ASP A 126 1.75 -4.88 18.10
C ASP A 126 1.93 -3.75 19.13
N LYS A 127 0.94 -2.84 19.19
CA LYS A 127 0.92 -1.71 20.15
C LYS A 127 0.96 -2.17 21.61
N ASP A 128 0.39 -3.34 21.89
CA ASP A 128 0.40 -3.98 23.21
C ASP A 128 1.74 -4.67 23.56
N GLY A 129 2.73 -4.65 22.66
CA GLY A 129 3.99 -5.36 22.85
C GLY A 129 3.88 -6.88 22.71
N ILE A 130 2.81 -7.38 22.09
CA ILE A 130 2.61 -8.80 21.81
C ILE A 130 3.29 -9.13 20.47
N VAL A 131 4.10 -10.19 20.46
CA VAL A 131 4.73 -10.69 19.22
C VAL A 131 3.65 -11.28 18.31
N ARG A 132 3.52 -10.72 17.11
CA ARG A 132 2.58 -11.16 16.08
C ARG A 132 3.26 -12.06 15.05
N GLU A 133 4.50 -11.74 14.70
CA GLU A 133 5.22 -12.43 13.64
C GLU A 133 6.71 -12.51 13.95
N ILE A 134 7.36 -13.57 13.46
CA ILE A 134 8.80 -13.79 13.58
C ILE A 134 9.35 -14.13 12.21
N VAL A 135 10.35 -13.37 11.77
CA VAL A 135 10.97 -13.50 10.46
C VAL A 135 12.45 -13.86 10.63
N ALA A 136 12.90 -14.92 9.97
CA ALA A 136 14.30 -15.29 9.93
C ALA A 136 15.03 -14.54 8.80
N ILE A 137 16.15 -13.90 9.13
CA ILE A 137 16.86 -12.99 8.20
C ILE A 137 18.28 -13.47 7.85
N GLU A 138 18.57 -14.76 8.05
CA GLU A 138 19.89 -15.37 7.81
C GLU A 138 20.46 -15.12 6.42
N LYS A 139 19.57 -15.00 5.42
CA LYS A 139 19.93 -14.84 4.00
C LYS A 139 19.82 -13.40 3.51
N TRP A 140 19.53 -12.45 4.40
CA TRP A 140 19.25 -11.07 4.00
C TRP A 140 20.52 -10.23 4.00
N ASN A 141 20.55 -9.22 3.13
CA ASN A 141 21.59 -8.19 3.12
C ASN A 141 21.14 -6.95 3.93
N THR A 142 22.02 -5.94 4.05
CA THR A 142 21.70 -4.72 4.82
C THR A 142 20.49 -3.97 4.30
N ASP A 143 20.33 -3.95 2.97
CA ASP A 143 19.33 -3.12 2.30
C ASP A 143 17.95 -3.79 2.39
N SER A 144 17.87 -5.12 2.24
CA SER A 144 16.65 -5.88 2.45
C SER A 144 16.13 -5.77 3.89
N VAL A 145 17.02 -5.74 4.88
CA VAL A 145 16.61 -5.51 6.29
C VAL A 145 16.03 -4.10 6.45
N GLU A 146 16.68 -3.08 5.89
CA GLU A 146 16.22 -1.69 5.96
C GLU A 146 14.88 -1.49 5.23
N GLU A 147 14.75 -2.04 4.02
CA GLU A 147 13.52 -2.01 3.23
C GLU A 147 12.37 -2.69 3.97
N PHE A 148 12.60 -3.90 4.48
CA PHE A 148 11.59 -4.63 5.24
C PHE A 148 11.11 -3.83 6.46
N LEU A 149 12.02 -3.23 7.22
CA LEU A 149 11.66 -2.41 8.37
C LEU A 149 10.90 -1.15 7.97
N ASN A 150 11.26 -0.50 6.86
CA ASN A 150 10.55 0.69 6.35
C ASN A 150 9.11 0.39 5.93
N THR A 151 8.90 -0.78 5.35
CA THR A 151 7.60 -1.22 4.85
C THR A 151 6.69 -1.69 5.98
N HIS A 152 7.25 -2.44 6.94
CA HIS A 152 6.47 -3.12 7.98
C HIS A 152 6.38 -2.36 9.32
N LEU A 153 7.16 -1.31 9.57
CA LEU A 153 7.05 -0.52 10.79
C LEU A 153 6.19 0.74 10.61
N GLU A 154 5.40 1.06 11.63
CA GLU A 154 4.77 2.37 11.75
C GLU A 154 5.87 3.45 11.90
N LYS A 155 5.81 4.47 11.03
CA LYS A 155 6.65 5.67 11.16
C LYS A 155 6.00 6.56 12.21
N GLU A 156 6.78 7.01 13.20
CA GLU A 156 6.30 8.07 14.09
C GLU A 156 6.18 9.35 13.24
N GLU A 157 4.95 9.77 12.96
CA GLU A 157 4.67 11.05 12.30
C GLU A 157 5.00 12.18 13.30
N ASP A 158 6.25 12.65 13.27
CA ASP A 158 6.61 13.99 13.73
C ASP A 158 6.04 15.00 12.71
N ASP A 159 4.76 15.39 12.84
CA ASP A 159 4.13 16.68 12.48
C ASP A 159 2.62 16.47 12.22
N ASP A 160 1.75 16.64 13.23
CA ASP A 160 0.72 17.69 13.11
C ASP A 160 0.33 18.28 14.49
N ARG A 161 1.34 18.65 15.29
CA ARG A 161 1.16 19.53 16.47
C ARG A 161 1.88 20.88 16.30
N GLY A 162 2.15 21.29 15.06
CA GLY A 162 2.80 22.56 14.71
C GLY A 162 1.88 23.76 14.45
N PHE A 163 0.57 23.57 14.21
CA PHE A 163 -0.26 24.64 13.62
C PHE A 163 -0.96 25.64 14.58
N LEU A 164 -0.68 25.62 15.90
CA LEU A 164 -1.31 26.57 16.84
C LEU A 164 -0.31 27.25 17.79
N LYS A 165 0.73 27.90 17.24
CA LYS A 165 1.50 28.91 18.00
C LYS A 165 1.74 30.20 17.22
N THR A 166 0.67 30.83 16.75
CA THR A 166 0.67 32.26 16.41
C THR A 166 -0.66 32.89 16.80
N ASN A 167 -0.88 33.11 18.09
CA ASN A 167 -1.77 34.18 18.60
C ASN A 167 -1.43 34.46 20.07
N LEU A 168 -0.21 34.99 20.29
CA LEU A 168 0.05 35.87 21.41
C LEU A 168 -0.12 37.29 20.88
N ILE A 169 -1.30 37.87 21.12
CA ILE A 169 -1.53 39.32 21.18
C ILE A 169 -1.56 39.69 22.66
#